data_AF-S9SKR6-F1
#
_entry.id   AF-S9SKR6-F1
#
_cell.length_a   1.000
_cell.length_b   1.000
_cell.length_c   1.000
_cell.angle_alpha   90.00
_cell.angle_beta   90.00
_cell.angle_gamma   90.00
#
_symmetry.space_group_name_H-M   'P 1'
#
loop_
_entity.id
_entity.type
_entity.pdbx_description
1 polymer ?
#
loop_
_entity_poly.entity_id
_entity_poly.type
_entity_poly.pdbx_seq_one_letter_code
_entity_poly.pdbx_strand_id
1 'polypeptide(L)' 'MRIALPTTQLTQNVMDRSTTCPNGMRLSRYLDQRQPERITWEQMMTAAAPPNPPVCVPSPDHWCP' A
#
# COMPACT_ATOMS: atom_id res chain seq x y z
N MET A 1 -21.69 -4.89 5.26
CA MET A 1 -21.16 -5.18 3.90
C MET A 1 -19.64 -5.18 3.97
N ARG A 2 -18.97 -6.29 3.60
CA ARG A 2 -17.52 -6.31 3.40
C ARG A 2 -17.27 -5.98 1.93
N ILE A 3 -16.81 -4.78 1.65
CA ILE A 3 -16.42 -4.38 0.29
C ILE A 3 -15.14 -5.15 -0.01
N ALA A 4 -15.23 -6.20 -0.83
CA ALA A 4 -14.05 -6.88 -1.36
C ALA A 4 -13.45 -5.95 -2.41
N LEU A 5 -12.30 -5.35 -2.08
CA LEU A 5 -11.50 -4.60 -3.04
C LEU A 5 -11.02 -5.57 -4.12
N PRO A 6 -11.23 -5.28 -5.42
CA PRO A 6 -10.66 -6.10 -6.48
C PRO A 6 -9.15 -6.13 -6.29
N THR A 7 -8.57 -7.33 -6.15
CA THR A 7 -7.13 -7.52 -6.16
C THR A 7 -6.65 -7.26 -7.58
N THR A 8 -6.17 -6.03 -7.82
CA THR A 8 -5.51 -5.67 -9.06
C THR A 8 -4.30 -6.59 -9.23
N GLN A 9 -4.37 -7.51 -10.20
CA GLN A 9 -3.23 -8.33 -10.59
C GLN A 9 -2.23 -7.42 -11.31
N LEU A 10 -1.33 -6.81 -10.53
CA LEU A 10 -0.17 -6.12 -11.07
C LEU A 10 0.73 -7.17 -11.70
N THR A 11 0.94 -7.09 -13.02
CA THR A 11 1.98 -7.88 -13.67
C THR A 11 3.32 -7.53 -13.04
N GLN A 12 4.19 -8.53 -12.82
CA GLN A 12 5.46 -8.38 -12.08
C GLN A 12 6.40 -7.30 -12.66
N ASN A 13 6.12 -6.81 -13.88
CA ASN A 13 6.91 -5.81 -14.58
C ASN A 13 6.46 -4.36 -14.33
N VAL A 14 5.43 -4.12 -13.51
CA VAL A 14 4.91 -2.76 -13.24
C VAL A 14 5.69 -2.06 -12.12
N MET A 15 6.28 -2.82 -11.19
CA MET A 15 7.01 -2.27 -10.06
C MET A 15 8.51 -2.42 -10.27
N ASP A 16 9.22 -1.29 -10.25
CA ASP A 16 10.67 -1.27 -10.31
C ASP A 16 11.31 -1.34 -8.91
N ARG A 17 12.63 -1.53 -8.85
CA ARG A 17 13.38 -1.54 -7.58
C ARG A 17 13.23 -0.24 -6.77
N SER A 18 12.85 0.86 -7.41
CA SER A 18 12.69 2.17 -6.78
C SER A 18 11.28 2.41 -6.23
N THR A 19 10.35 1.50 -6.53
CA THR A 19 8.95 1.59 -6.13
C THR A 19 8.84 1.66 -4.61
N THR A 20 8.18 2.71 -4.13
CA THR A 20 7.87 2.91 -2.71
C THR A 20 6.61 2.13 -2.37
N CYS A 21 6.73 1.20 -1.44
CA CYS A 21 5.63 0.38 -0.93
C CYS A 21 4.82 1.16 0.13
N PRO A 22 3.60 0.71 0.48
CA PRO A 22 2.69 1.43 1.38
C PRO A 22 3.25 1.78 2.78
N ASN A 23 4.23 1.03 3.27
CA ASN A 23 4.95 1.35 4.51
C ASN A 23 6.09 2.37 4.35
N GLY A 24 6.27 2.94 3.16
CA GLY A 24 7.37 3.85 2.85
C GLY A 24 8.71 3.17 2.56
N MET A 25 8.79 1.83 2.60
CA MET A 25 10.00 1.11 2.20
C MET A 25 10.07 0.92 0.69
N ARG A 26 11.28 0.86 0.14
CA ARG A 26 11.49 0.54 -1.27
C ARG A 26 11.40 -0.96 -1.52
N LEU A 27 10.88 -1.34 -2.68
CA LEU A 27 10.83 -2.73 -3.15
C LEU A 27 12.22 -3.39 -3.17
N SER A 28 13.28 -2.63 -3.47
CA SER A 28 14.67 -3.13 -3.39
C SER A 28 15.01 -3.75 -2.04
N ARG A 29 14.43 -3.27 -0.93
CA ARG A 29 14.64 -3.85 0.40
C ARG A 29 14.13 -5.29 0.49
N TYR A 30 13.09 -5.63 -0.27
CA TYR A 30 12.56 -6.98 -0.36
C TYR A 30 13.29 -7.85 -1.40
N LEU A 31 13.85 -7.26 -2.44
CA LEU A 31 14.58 -8.00 -3.48
C LEU A 31 16.03 -8.30 -3.07
N ASP A 32 16.67 -7.38 -2.34
CA ASP A 32 18.09 -7.44 -1.97
C ASP A 32 18.32 -7.87 -0.51
N GLN A 33 17.27 -8.36 0.18
CA GLN A 33 17.36 -8.74 1.59
C GLN A 33 18.34 -9.89 1.83
N ARG A 34 19.15 -9.74 2.88
CA ARG A 34 20.11 -10.73 3.36
C ARG A 34 19.69 -11.16 4.77
N GLN A 35 19.99 -12.40 5.13
CA GLN A 35 19.77 -12.89 6.50
C GLN A 35 20.48 -11.97 7.53
N PRO A 36 19.91 -11.75 8.73
CA PRO A 36 18.75 -12.43 9.32
C PRO A 36 17.41 -11.68 9.21
N GLU A 37 17.40 -10.39 8.82
CA GLU A 37 16.17 -9.60 8.69
C GLU A 37 15.49 -9.89 7.36
N ARG A 38 14.49 -10.78 7.38
CA ARG A 38 13.61 -11.02 6.24
C ARG A 38 12.31 -10.26 6.40
N ILE A 39 12.05 -9.36 5.46
CA ILE A 39 10.77 -8.66 5.35
C ILE A 39 9.84 -9.47 4.47
N THR A 40 8.63 -9.73 4.96
CA THR A 40 7.64 -10.45 4.17
C THR A 40 6.96 -9.50 3.19
N TRP A 41 6.38 -10.07 2.13
CA TRP A 41 5.60 -9.30 1.18
C TRP A 41 4.39 -8.63 1.86
N GLU A 42 3.75 -9.30 2.81
CA GLU A 42 2.63 -8.77 3.58
C GLU A 42 3.06 -7.57 4.42
N GLN A 43 4.20 -7.65 5.09
CA GLN A 43 4.77 -6.51 5.82
C GLN A 43 5.08 -5.36 4.86
N MET A 44 5.58 -5.69 3.66
CA MET A 44 5.86 -4.71 2.61
C MET A 44 4.59 -3.99 2.12
N MET A 45 3.48 -4.71 1.97
CA MET A 45 2.20 -4.20 1.46
C MET A 45 1.29 -3.61 2.55
N THR A 46 1.65 -3.77 3.83
CA THR A 46 0.93 -3.14 4.94
C THR A 46 1.35 -1.67 5.04
N ALA A 47 0.37 -0.76 5.10
CA ALA A 47 0.67 0.66 5.30
C ALA A 47 1.32 0.92 6.66
N ALA A 48 2.28 1.86 6.73
CA ALA A 48 2.98 2.17 7.98
C ALA A 48 2.07 2.81 9.03
N ALA A 49 1.04 3.52 8.58
CA ALA A 49 0.01 4.10 9.42
C ALA A 49 -1.36 3.86 8.77
N PRO A 50 -2.44 3.84 9.57
CA PRO A 50 -3.78 3.95 9.02
C PRO A 50 -3.88 5.19 8.12
N PRO A 51 -4.66 5.13 7.02
CA PRO A 51 -4.91 6.33 6.23
C PRO A 51 -5.53 7.40 7.12
N ASN A 52 -5.10 8.65 6.93
CA ASN A 52 -5.73 9.77 7.62
C ASN A 52 -7.23 9.77 7.30
N PRO A 53 -8.10 10.09 8.29
CA PRO A 53 -9.51 10.22 8.03
C PRO A 53 -9.71 11.24 6.88
N PRO A 54 -10.66 10.99 5.98
CA PRO A 54 -10.94 11.92 4.90
C PRO A 54 -11.34 13.27 5.50
N VAL A 55 -10.85 14.35 4.90
CA VAL A 55 -11.09 15.73 5.36
C VAL A 55 -12.58 16.02 5.47
N CYS A 56 -13.38 15.41 4.61
CA CYS A 56 -14.83 15.41 4.68
C CYS A 56 -15.37 14.12 4.02
N VAL A 57 -16.59 13.74 4.41
CA VAL A 57 -17.35 12.69 3.76
C VAL A 57 -18.56 13.38 3.14
N PRO A 58 -18.76 13.30 1.81
CA PRO A 58 -19.91 13.94 1.18
C PRO A 58 -21.20 13.33 1.71
N SER A 59 -22.20 14.19 1.91
CA SER A 59 -23.57 13.81 2.28
C SER A 59 -24.53 14.32 1.20
N PRO A 60 -25.80 13.86 1.20
CA PRO A 60 -26.78 14.32 0.21
C PRO A 60 -26.92 15.85 0.15
N ASP A 61 -26.66 16.53 1.27
CA ASP A 61 -26.81 17.98 1.41
C ASP A 61 -25.47 18.73 1.41
N HIS A 62 -24.33 18.03 1.34
CA HIS A 62 -23.02 18.65 1.43
C HIS A 62 -21.97 17.92 0.58
N TRP A 63 -21.42 18.62 -0.41
CA TRP A 63 -20.29 18.12 -1.18
C TRP A 63 -18.97 18.59 -0.57
N CYS A 64 -17.98 17.71 -0.62
CA CYS A 64 -16.61 18.05 -0.26
C CYS A 64 -16.03 19.08 -1.26
N PRO A 65 -15.30 20.11 -0.78
CA PRO A 65 -14.66 21.10 -1.66
C PRO A 65 -13.59 20.50 -2.58
#